data_AF-A0A662KPE7-F1
#
_entry.id   AF-A0A662KPE7-F1
#
_cell.length_a   1.000
_cell.length_b   1.000
_cell.length_c   1.000
_cell.angle_alpha   90.00
_cell.angle_beta   90.00
_cell.angle_gamma   90.00
#
_symmetry.space_group_name_H-M   'P 1'
#
loop_
_entity.id
_entity.type
_entity.pdbx_description
1 polymer ?
#
loop_
_entity_poly.entity_id
_entity_poly.type
_entity_poly.pdbx_seq_one_letter_code
_entity_poly.pdbx_strand_id
1 'polypeptide(L)'
;MMEKYLPRDVTSEARKISERFRSNRFREMAKEIRIKKRCPLKESFSPYIGGKKKVKIFGMERVAFGRHFIDLSAMKQLVEVGQVRAICDVIQILRKRFSGRATLREILESVNGKIIDILPDLGIYAEPRIFEVGFALNRLRGLKCEQRR
;
A
#
# COMPACT_ATOMS: atom_id res chain seq x y z
N MET A 1 -18.77 -23.03 -2.11
CA MET A 1 -19.48 -22.85 -0.83
C MET A 1 -18.70 -23.56 0.27
N MET A 2 -18.65 -22.99 1.48
CA MET A 2 -18.09 -23.67 2.66
C MET A 2 -19.24 -24.32 3.42
N GLU A 3 -19.15 -25.63 3.66
CA GLU A 3 -20.13 -26.36 4.45
C GLU A 3 -19.39 -27.29 5.41
N LYS A 4 -19.64 -27.18 6.72
CA LYS A 4 -18.93 -27.95 7.75
C LYS A 4 -17.39 -27.89 7.59
N TYR A 5 -16.87 -26.70 7.27
CA TYR A 5 -15.45 -26.45 6.99
C TYR A 5 -14.87 -27.17 5.76
N LEU A 6 -15.71 -27.81 4.94
CA LEU A 6 -15.31 -28.42 3.68
C LEU A 6 -15.69 -27.53 2.50
N PRO A 7 -14.77 -27.29 1.54
CA PRO A 7 -15.09 -26.57 0.33
C PRO A 7 -15.90 -27.48 -0.61
N ARG A 8 -16.95 -26.90 -1.19
CA ARG A 8 -17.73 -27.52 -2.26
C ARG A 8 -17.81 -26.60 -3.45
N ASP A 9 -17.60 -27.15 -4.65
CA ASP A 9 -17.90 -26.43 -5.88
C ASP A 9 -19.42 -26.44 -6.09
N VAL A 10 -20.00 -25.25 -6.12
CA VAL A 10 -21.44 -25.03 -6.36
C VAL A 10 -21.66 -24.03 -7.48
N THR A 11 -20.66 -23.89 -8.36
CA THR A 11 -20.68 -22.90 -9.44
C THR A 11 -21.86 -23.13 -10.38
N SER A 12 -22.20 -24.39 -10.65
CA SER A 12 -23.30 -24.76 -11.55
C SER A 12 -24.67 -24.40 -10.96
N GLU A 13 -24.85 -24.63 -9.67
CA GLU A 13 -26.06 -24.37 -8.91
C GLU A 13 -26.28 -22.86 -8.74
N ALA A 14 -25.22 -22.12 -8.41
CA ALA A 14 -25.24 -20.66 -8.35
C ALA A 14 -25.66 -20.06 -9.70
N ARG A 15 -25.18 -20.63 -10.82
CA ARG A 15 -25.56 -20.20 -12.18
C ARG A 15 -27.04 -20.45 -12.45
N LYS A 16 -27.57 -21.64 -12.11
CA LYS A 16 -29.01 -21.97 -12.23
C LYS A 16 -29.89 -21.01 -11.44
N ILE A 17 -29.49 -20.64 -10.22
CA ILE A 17 -30.22 -19.66 -9.39
C ILE A 17 -30.21 -18.28 -10.05
N SER A 18 -29.06 -17.81 -10.51
CA SER A 18 -28.93 -16.52 -11.20
C SER A 18 -29.78 -16.45 -12.47
N GLU A 19 -29.94 -17.56 -13.20
CA GLU A 19 -30.80 -17.65 -14.38
C GLU A 19 -32.29 -17.64 -14.02
N ARG A 20 -32.67 -18.29 -12.92
CA ARG A 20 -34.05 -18.33 -12.42
C ARG A 20 -34.53 -16.98 -11.87
N PHE A 21 -33.64 -16.25 -11.21
CA PHE A 21 -33.94 -14.95 -10.58
C PHE A 21 -33.12 -13.83 -11.22
N ARG A 22 -33.32 -13.59 -12.52
CA ARG A 22 -32.63 -12.51 -13.22
C ARG A 22 -32.97 -11.15 -12.62
N SER A 23 -31.95 -10.33 -12.39
CA SER A 23 -32.13 -8.95 -11.95
C SER A 23 -32.56 -8.06 -13.12
N ASN A 24 -33.60 -7.26 -12.93
CA ASN A 24 -34.02 -6.21 -13.87
C ASN A 24 -33.18 -4.92 -13.73
N ARG A 25 -32.05 -4.95 -13.01
CA ARG A 25 -31.17 -3.78 -12.89
C ARG A 25 -30.65 -3.40 -14.28
N PHE A 26 -30.73 -2.11 -14.60
CA PHE A 26 -30.10 -1.56 -15.79
C PHE A 26 -28.60 -1.89 -15.75
N ARG A 27 -28.09 -2.51 -16.81
CA ARG A 27 -26.69 -2.88 -16.91
C ARG A 27 -25.89 -1.58 -17.02
N GLU A 28 -25.20 -1.18 -15.95
CA GLU A 28 -24.21 -0.10 -16.03
C GLU A 28 -23.22 -0.49 -17.15
N MET A 29 -23.20 0.28 -18.25
CA MET A 29 -22.22 0.04 -19.30
C MET A 29 -20.84 0.21 -18.70
N ALA A 30 -20.02 -0.84 -18.77
CA ALA A 30 -18.64 -0.80 -18.31
C ALA A 30 -17.90 0.31 -19.05
N LYS A 31 -17.63 1.42 -18.36
CA LYS A 31 -16.74 2.46 -18.86
C LYS A 31 -15.30 1.95 -18.78
N GLU A 32 -14.47 2.34 -19.74
CA GLU A 32 -13.04 2.09 -19.70
C GLU A 32 -12.44 2.63 -18.40
N ILE A 33 -11.78 1.77 -17.62
CA ILE A 33 -11.09 2.18 -16.40
C ILE A 33 -9.75 2.81 -16.78
N ARG A 34 -9.68 4.14 -16.73
CA ARG A 34 -8.43 4.88 -16.98
C ARG A 34 -7.72 5.18 -15.66
N ILE A 35 -6.54 4.61 -15.48
CA ILE A 35 -5.73 4.79 -14.26
C ILE A 35 -4.83 6.02 -14.43
N LYS A 36 -5.07 7.07 -13.63
CA LYS A 36 -4.15 8.21 -13.54
C LYS A 36 -2.94 7.84 -12.69
N LYS A 37 -1.74 7.99 -13.25
CA LYS A 37 -0.49 7.72 -12.52
C LYS A 37 -0.22 8.88 -11.55
N ARG A 38 0.22 8.55 -10.34
CA ARG A 38 0.56 9.54 -9.30
C ARG A 38 2.07 9.70 -9.20
N CYS A 39 2.55 10.93 -9.18
CA CYS A 39 3.95 11.27 -9.03
C CYS A 39 4.14 12.03 -7.70
N PRO A 40 4.71 11.39 -6.66
CA PRO A 40 4.78 11.96 -5.31
C PRO A 40 5.73 13.17 -5.22
N LEU A 41 5.39 14.12 -4.36
CA LEU A 41 6.18 15.33 -4.06
C LEU A 41 6.84 15.22 -2.68
N LYS A 42 8.17 15.33 -2.61
CA LYS A 42 8.93 15.18 -1.35
C LYS A 42 8.57 16.25 -0.31
N GLU A 43 8.17 17.44 -0.73
CA GLU A 43 7.88 18.60 0.13
C GLU A 43 6.54 18.44 0.86
N SER A 44 5.67 17.56 0.36
CA SER A 44 4.31 17.40 0.86
C SER A 44 4.23 16.77 2.26
N PHE A 45 5.27 16.03 2.66
CA PHE A 45 5.38 15.45 3.99
C PHE A 45 6.84 15.44 4.45
N SER A 46 7.03 15.36 5.76
CA SER A 46 8.35 15.28 6.37
C SER A 46 8.32 14.31 7.55
N PRO A 47 9.31 13.39 7.69
CA PRO A 47 9.49 12.60 8.89
C PRO A 47 10.07 13.41 10.06
N TYR A 48 10.40 14.69 9.87
CA TYR A 48 11.08 15.53 10.87
C TYR A 48 10.13 16.54 11.52
N ILE A 49 10.32 16.76 12.82
CA ILE A 49 9.68 17.84 13.59
C ILE A 49 10.80 18.59 14.33
N GLY A 50 10.94 19.90 14.10
CA GLY A 50 11.96 20.72 14.74
C GLY A 50 13.38 20.19 14.51
N GLY A 51 13.68 19.72 13.30
CA GLY A 51 14.98 19.13 12.93
C GLY A 51 15.22 17.69 13.39
N LYS A 52 14.38 17.14 14.28
CA LYS A 52 14.53 15.77 14.81
C LYS A 52 13.68 14.77 14.02
N LYS A 53 14.24 13.61 13.65
CA LYS A 53 13.50 12.50 13.02
C LYS A 53 12.45 12.00 14.03
N LYS A 54 11.17 12.09 13.67
CA LYS A 54 10.05 11.63 14.49
C LYS A 54 9.35 10.47 13.79
N VAL A 55 10.02 9.33 13.78
CA VAL A 55 9.45 8.07 13.30
C VAL A 55 9.35 7.12 14.49
N LYS A 56 8.13 6.73 14.87
CA LYS A 56 7.88 5.81 15.97
C LYS A 56 6.84 4.77 15.57
N ILE A 57 7.15 3.50 15.81
CA ILE A 57 6.30 2.37 15.45
C ILE A 57 5.50 1.95 16.68
N PHE A 58 4.20 1.72 16.49
CA PHE A 58 3.26 1.27 17.52
C PHE A 58 2.71 -0.09 17.10
N GLY A 59 3.53 -1.13 17.25
CA GLY A 59 3.21 -2.47 16.77
C GLY A 59 3.13 -2.54 15.23
N MET A 60 2.22 -3.37 14.71
CA MET A 60 2.04 -3.54 13.27
C MET A 60 1.01 -2.58 12.65
N GLU A 61 0.20 -1.94 13.48
CA GLU A 61 -1.02 -1.26 13.01
C GLU A 61 -0.84 0.25 12.83
N ARG A 62 0.18 0.86 13.42
CA ARG A 62 0.31 2.31 13.39
C ARG A 62 1.76 2.79 13.47
N VAL A 63 2.05 3.83 12.71
CA VAL A 63 3.36 4.50 12.68
C VAL A 63 3.16 6.00 12.83
N ALA A 64 3.84 6.64 13.78
CA ALA A 64 4.07 8.09 13.72
C ALA A 64 5.17 8.37 12.70
N PHE A 65 4.87 9.24 11.74
CA PHE A 65 5.78 9.65 10.68
C PHE A 65 5.75 11.18 10.57
N GLY A 66 6.68 11.85 11.26
CA GLY A 66 6.69 13.29 11.42
C GLY A 66 5.45 13.78 12.15
N ARG A 67 4.71 14.72 11.54
CA ARG A 67 3.46 15.29 12.08
C ARG A 67 2.24 14.41 11.88
N HIS A 68 2.37 13.32 11.14
CA HIS A 68 1.25 12.47 10.75
C HIS A 68 1.37 11.08 11.32
N PHE A 69 0.24 10.39 11.38
CA PHE A 69 0.20 8.94 11.61
C PHE A 69 -0.15 8.23 10.31
N ILE A 70 0.57 7.15 10.03
CA ILE A 70 0.23 6.16 9.02
C ILE A 70 -0.53 5.06 9.74
N ASP A 71 -1.77 4.85 9.32
CA ASP A 71 -2.61 3.74 9.78
C ASP A 71 -2.36 2.51 8.91
N LEU A 72 -1.93 1.42 9.51
CA LEU A 72 -1.66 0.13 8.88
C LEU A 72 -2.62 -0.96 9.37
N SER A 73 -3.62 -0.63 10.20
CA SER A 73 -4.56 -1.59 10.80
C SER A 73 -5.32 -2.45 9.78
N ALA A 74 -5.57 -1.90 8.59
CA ALA A 74 -6.22 -2.58 7.47
C ALA A 74 -5.27 -3.46 6.63
N MET A 75 -3.96 -3.45 6.90
CA MET A 75 -2.96 -4.26 6.19
C MET A 75 -2.68 -5.57 6.95
N LYS A 76 -3.66 -6.47 6.97
CA LYS A 76 -3.57 -7.75 7.71
C LYS A 76 -2.52 -8.74 7.19
N GLN A 77 -1.92 -8.45 6.03
CA GLN A 77 -0.84 -9.25 5.45
C GLN A 77 0.53 -8.96 6.07
N LEU A 78 0.66 -7.91 6.89
CA LEU A 78 1.84 -7.71 7.71
C LEU A 78 1.86 -8.73 8.85
N VAL A 79 2.97 -9.47 8.96
CA VAL A 79 3.12 -10.55 9.93
C VAL A 79 4.13 -10.22 11.04
N GLU A 80 4.99 -9.23 10.81
CA GLU A 80 6.03 -8.87 11.76
C GLU A 80 6.34 -7.36 11.79
N VAL A 81 6.83 -6.89 12.94
CA VAL A 81 7.24 -5.49 13.13
C VAL A 81 8.48 -5.13 12.30
N GLY A 82 9.36 -6.11 12.00
CA GLY A 82 10.50 -5.90 11.10
C GLY A 82 10.10 -5.36 9.72
N GLN A 83 8.93 -5.79 9.20
CA GLN A 83 8.39 -5.27 7.94
C GLN A 83 7.97 -3.81 8.05
N VAL A 84 7.35 -3.44 9.18
CA VAL A 84 6.95 -2.04 9.42
C VAL A 84 8.17 -1.13 9.55
N ARG A 85 9.25 -1.60 10.19
CA ARG A 85 10.54 -0.88 10.22
C ARG A 85 11.08 -0.64 8.82
N ALA A 86 11.15 -1.71 8.01
CA ALA A 86 11.62 -1.63 6.63
C ALA A 86 10.77 -0.67 5.79
N ILE A 87 9.44 -0.69 5.94
CA ILE A 87 8.52 0.25 5.26
C ILE A 87 8.86 1.71 5.61
N CYS A 88 9.10 2.02 6.89
CA CYS A 88 9.40 3.39 7.32
C CYS A 88 10.70 3.91 6.71
N ASP A 89 11.77 3.11 6.79
CA ASP A 89 13.08 3.52 6.34
C ASP A 89 13.19 3.51 4.81
N VAL A 90 12.55 2.55 4.12
CA VAL A 90 12.50 2.55 2.65
C VAL A 90 11.72 3.75 2.12
N ILE A 91 10.62 4.16 2.75
CA ILE A 91 9.91 5.40 2.38
C ILE A 91 10.85 6.60 2.51
N GLN A 92 11.63 6.67 3.59
CA GLN A 92 12.58 7.76 3.80
C GLN A 92 13.68 7.78 2.73
N ILE A 93 14.21 6.61 2.35
CA ILE A 93 15.22 6.49 1.29
C ILE A 93 14.63 6.87 -0.06
N LEU A 94 13.43 6.37 -0.39
CA LEU A 94 12.76 6.64 -1.66
C LEU A 94 12.29 8.09 -1.79
N ARG A 95 12.09 8.81 -0.68
CA ARG A 95 11.69 10.22 -0.67
C ARG A 95 12.59 11.11 -1.53
N LYS A 96 13.89 10.79 -1.69
CA LYS A 96 14.80 11.54 -2.58
C LYS A 96 14.39 11.48 -4.05
N ARG A 97 13.63 10.46 -4.45
CA ARG A 97 13.09 10.26 -5.81
C ARG A 97 11.71 10.90 -6.02
N PHE A 98 11.10 11.48 -4.97
CA PHE A 98 9.76 12.06 -5.01
C PHE A 98 9.82 13.49 -5.58
N SER A 99 10.00 13.58 -6.89
CA SER A 99 10.21 14.83 -7.62
C SER A 99 8.98 15.32 -8.39
N GLY A 100 7.83 14.65 -8.29
CA GLY A 100 6.67 14.90 -9.14
C GLY A 100 6.83 14.46 -10.60
N ARG A 101 7.98 13.93 -11.01
CA ARG A 101 8.24 13.45 -12.39
C ARG A 101 8.06 11.93 -12.54
N ALA A 102 8.68 11.17 -11.64
CA ALA A 102 8.58 9.72 -11.62
C ALA A 102 7.29 9.28 -10.93
N THR A 103 6.65 8.24 -11.45
CA THR A 103 5.42 7.70 -10.87
C THR A 103 5.74 6.86 -9.64
N LEU A 104 4.80 6.79 -8.70
CA LEU A 104 4.96 5.95 -7.52
C LEU A 104 5.23 4.48 -7.90
N ARG A 105 4.58 3.99 -8.97
CA ARG A 105 4.78 2.65 -9.49
C ARG A 105 6.24 2.42 -9.90
N GLU A 106 6.78 3.27 -10.77
CA GLU A 106 8.17 3.16 -11.24
C GLU A 106 9.17 3.21 -10.08
N ILE A 107 8.93 4.10 -9.11
CA ILE A 107 9.79 4.22 -7.93
C ILE A 107 9.77 2.94 -7.08
N LEU A 108 8.59 2.35 -6.87
CA LEU A 108 8.45 1.11 -6.09
C LEU A 108 8.99 -0.11 -6.85
N GLU A 109 8.71 -0.23 -8.14
CA GLU A 109 9.21 -1.31 -9.00
C GLU A 109 10.75 -1.31 -9.06
N SER A 110 11.38 -0.13 -8.99
CA SER A 110 12.85 -0.01 -8.96
C SER A 110 13.54 -0.64 -7.75
N VAL A 111 12.79 -1.01 -6.71
CA VAL A 111 13.31 -1.68 -5.49
C VAL A 111 12.63 -3.03 -5.24
N ASN A 112 11.87 -3.55 -6.19
CA ASN A 112 11.13 -4.79 -5.99
C ASN A 112 12.08 -5.99 -5.77
N GLY A 113 11.90 -6.70 -4.65
CA GLY A 113 12.76 -7.80 -4.23
C GLY A 113 14.19 -7.40 -3.82
N LYS A 114 14.42 -6.11 -3.56
CA LYS A 114 15.72 -5.55 -3.15
C LYS A 114 15.55 -4.51 -2.04
N ILE A 115 14.47 -4.59 -1.25
CA ILE A 115 14.18 -3.57 -0.23
C ILE A 115 15.19 -3.68 0.91
N ILE A 116 15.56 -4.91 1.30
CA ILE A 116 16.58 -5.11 2.34
C ILE A 116 17.95 -4.60 1.86
N ASP A 117 18.32 -4.84 0.60
CA ASP A 117 19.64 -4.47 0.04
C ASP A 117 19.95 -2.97 0.12
N ILE A 118 18.90 -2.13 0.16
CA ILE A 118 19.04 -0.67 0.24
C ILE A 118 18.96 -0.14 1.68
N LEU A 119 18.65 -1.01 2.65
CA LEU A 119 18.56 -0.69 4.06
C LEU A 119 19.90 -0.97 4.77
N PRO A 120 20.15 -0.34 5.94
CA PRO A 120 21.31 -0.67 6.76
C PRO A 120 21.28 -2.12 7.26
N ASP A 121 22.44 -2.76 7.33
CA ASP A 121 22.54 -4.13 7.86
C ASP A 121 22.51 -4.11 9.40
N LEU A 122 21.30 -4.25 9.95
CA LEU A 122 21.04 -4.16 11.39
C LEU A 122 20.34 -5.41 11.97
N GLY A 123 19.96 -6.38 11.14
CA GLY A 123 19.22 -7.59 11.56
C GLY A 123 17.81 -7.33 12.14
N ILE A 124 17.30 -6.10 12.08
CA ILE A 124 15.97 -5.70 12.62
C ILE A 124 14.87 -5.60 11.54
N TYR A 125 15.23 -5.86 10.29
CA TYR A 125 14.38 -5.70 9.13
C TYR A 125 13.88 -7.06 8.62
N ALA A 126 12.63 -7.09 8.20
CA ALA A 126 12.06 -8.18 7.42
C ALA A 126 11.51 -7.59 6.13
N GLU A 127 11.67 -8.29 5.00
CA GLU A 127 11.35 -7.69 3.70
C GLU A 127 9.83 -7.53 3.53
N PRO A 128 9.32 -6.29 3.35
CA PRO A 128 7.95 -6.05 2.91
C PRO A 128 7.88 -6.20 1.39
N ARG A 129 6.70 -6.44 0.81
CA ARG A 129 6.54 -6.30 -0.64
C ARG A 129 6.37 -4.81 -0.95
N ILE A 130 6.59 -4.47 -2.22
CA ILE A 130 6.38 -3.09 -2.70
C ILE A 130 4.95 -2.60 -2.50
N PHE A 131 3.98 -3.51 -2.38
CA PHE A 131 2.58 -3.20 -2.16
C PHE A 131 2.30 -2.69 -0.75
N GLU A 132 2.94 -3.24 0.29
CA GLU A 132 2.85 -2.71 1.66
C GLU A 132 3.44 -1.30 1.75
N VAL A 133 4.58 -1.06 1.08
CA VAL A 133 5.20 0.27 1.01
C VAL A 133 4.25 1.25 0.31
N GLY A 134 3.66 0.84 -0.82
CA GLY A 134 2.67 1.62 -1.54
C GLY A 134 1.41 1.91 -0.71
N PHE A 135 0.93 0.93 0.06
CA PHE A 135 -0.20 1.08 0.96
C PHE A 135 0.08 2.10 2.06
N ALA A 136 1.27 2.04 2.69
CA ALA A 136 1.69 3.00 3.71
C ALA A 136 1.75 4.42 3.15
N LEU A 137 2.34 4.60 1.96
CA LEU A 137 2.36 5.89 1.26
C LEU A 137 0.95 6.39 0.94
N ASN A 138 0.03 5.51 0.53
CA ASN A 138 -1.36 5.86 0.25
C ASN A 138 -2.14 6.35 1.46
N ARG A 139 -1.70 5.98 2.67
CA ARG A 139 -2.30 6.39 3.94
C ARG A 139 -1.51 7.48 4.67
N LEU A 140 -0.40 7.93 4.11
CA LEU A 140 0.36 9.03 4.68
C LEU A 140 -0.39 10.34 4.48
N ARG A 141 -1.06 10.80 5.54
CA ARG A 141 -1.73 12.09 5.56
C ARG A 141 -0.69 13.17 5.23
N GLY A 142 -1.02 14.06 4.29
CA GLY A 142 -0.12 15.11 3.81
C GLY A 142 0.58 14.80 2.49
N LEU A 143 0.67 13.53 2.05
CA LEU A 143 1.25 13.21 0.74
C LEU A 143 0.46 13.89 -0.38
N LYS A 144 1.15 14.74 -1.16
CA LYS A 144 0.65 15.33 -2.39
C LYS A 144 1.34 14.68 -3.58
N CYS A 145 0.59 14.50 -4.66
CA CYS A 145 1.08 13.92 -5.91
C CYS A 145 0.59 14.74 -7.10
N GLU A 146 1.46 14.89 -8.08
CA GLU A 146 1.05 15.28 -9.43
C GLU A 146 0.37 14.10 -10.13
N GLN A 147 -0.52 14.39 -11.07
CA GLN A 147 -1.20 13.38 -11.87
C GLN A 147 -0.70 13.41 -13.31
N ARG A 148 -0.29 12.25 -13.83
CA ARG A 148 0.03 12.04 -15.24
C ARG A 148 -0.99 11.09 -15.85
N ARG A 149 -1.40 11.37 -17.08
CA ARG A 149 -2.20 10.45 -17.89
C ARG A 149 -1.32 9.29 -18.36
#